data_AF-A0A067CLR5-F1
#
_entry.id   AF-A0A067CLR5-F1
#
_cell.length_a   1.000
_cell.length_b   1.000
_cell.length_c   1.000
_cell.angle_alpha   90.00
_cell.angle_beta   90.00
_cell.angle_gamma   90.00
#
_symmetry.space_group_name_H-M   'P 1'
#
loop_
_entity.id
_entity.type
_entity.pdbx_description
1 polymer ?
#
loop_
_entity_poly.entity_id
_entity_poly.type
_entity_poly.pdbx_seq_one_letter_code
_entity_poly.pdbx_strand_id
1 'polypeptide(L)'
;MALPRLVEEIEIISASLGRHEFHPMEQQKPIYVTELNAPKPDRAAEARRKTGDEFWAEFRDTSAALGDPDEITHYSTTFESLEKKCKALQAQLAGMSKQLHTRKSDLYLDSRINERQEQKEQEWEGQMQAGRAELEHLEAKLARVQEDIESLETDIRDGEARAAIDPSLLTDENETLEEILLLRAEEKKDLLAALAALKRQRDEHVLESEKVQTSQSAELERLKLERDGLKKTILAYEEPVGDDASMDRPTVEARAAALADALQQWQTKLEIETASVTALKAQMQRLVETQAANGTRGTPHHTCAVVLQLLYANNGEMSKTQLQAEAAATGCDDAHVVRAIYALVGKSLVHIDRSLAEGIVTSMLL
;
A
#
# COMPACT_ATOMS: atom_id res chain seq x y z
N MET A 1 -24.22 -6.09 0.06
CA MET A 1 -25.13 -5.69 1.15
C MET A 1 -25.71 -4.29 0.87
N ALA A 2 -26.56 -4.12 -0.15
CA ALA A 2 -27.00 -2.79 -0.63
C ALA A 2 -28.53 -2.55 -0.53
N LEU A 3 -29.28 -3.54 -0.05
CA LEU A 3 -30.74 -3.45 0.09
C LEU A 3 -31.24 -2.57 1.26
N PRO A 4 -30.56 -2.42 2.42
CA PRO A 4 -31.13 -1.63 3.51
C PRO A 4 -31.10 -0.11 3.25
N ARG A 5 -30.15 0.40 2.45
CA ARG A 5 -30.05 1.84 2.13
C ARG A 5 -31.15 2.34 1.21
N LEU A 6 -31.59 1.51 0.25
CA LEU A 6 -32.68 1.84 -0.65
C LEU A 6 -34.03 1.92 0.08
N VAL A 7 -34.22 1.12 1.13
CA VAL A 7 -35.44 1.17 1.96
C VAL A 7 -35.45 2.43 2.81
N GLU A 8 -34.31 2.83 3.40
CA GLU A 8 -34.19 4.09 4.14
C GLU A 8 -34.41 5.31 3.24
N GLU A 9 -33.89 5.32 2.00
CA GLU A 9 -34.13 6.41 1.05
C GLU A 9 -35.60 6.49 0.61
N ILE A 10 -36.28 5.36 0.43
CA ILE A 10 -37.72 5.33 0.10
C ILE A 10 -38.57 5.79 1.30
N GLU A 11 -38.20 5.44 2.53
CA GLU A 11 -38.88 5.92 3.74
C GLU A 11 -38.66 7.42 3.97
N ILE A 12 -37.47 7.95 3.67
CA ILE A 12 -37.17 9.39 3.71
C ILE A 12 -37.97 10.14 2.64
N ILE A 13 -38.05 9.59 1.41
CA ILE A 13 -38.86 10.17 0.33
C ILE A 13 -40.35 10.11 0.69
N SER A 14 -40.84 9.01 1.25
CA SER A 14 -42.23 8.85 1.71
C SER A 14 -42.57 9.80 2.86
N ALA A 15 -41.67 10.00 3.81
CA ALA A 15 -41.80 10.97 4.90
C ALA A 15 -41.74 12.42 4.39
N SER A 16 -41.01 12.70 3.30
CA SER A 16 -40.97 14.03 2.66
C SER A 16 -42.23 14.34 1.87
N LEU A 17 -42.86 13.34 1.25
CA LEU A 17 -44.15 13.46 0.57
C LEU A 17 -45.32 13.67 1.55
N GLY A 18 -45.20 13.17 2.80
CA GLY A 18 -46.19 13.35 3.85
C GLY A 18 -46.07 14.67 4.66
N ARG A 19 -45.04 15.49 4.43
CA ARG A 19 -44.78 16.75 5.15
C ARG A 19 -45.02 18.01 4.34
N HIS A 20 -45.84 17.94 3.29
CA HIS A 20 -46.47 19.15 2.78
C HIS A 20 -47.74 19.40 3.58
N GLU A 21 -47.61 20.14 4.68
CA GLU A 21 -48.73 20.89 5.22
C GLU A 21 -49.24 21.79 4.10
N PHE A 22 -50.36 21.39 3.51
CA PHE A 22 -51.13 22.26 2.65
C PHE A 22 -51.54 23.43 3.52
N HIS A 23 -50.79 24.53 3.46
CA HIS A 23 -51.29 25.80 3.96
C HIS A 23 -52.46 26.14 3.04
N PRO A 24 -53.73 26.06 3.51
CA PRO A 24 -54.81 26.58 2.73
C PRO A 24 -54.45 28.05 2.50
N MET A 25 -54.34 28.46 1.23
CA MET A 25 -54.22 29.88 0.93
C MET A 25 -55.25 30.59 1.79
N GLU A 26 -54.78 31.60 2.54
CA GLU A 26 -55.63 32.58 3.20
C GLU A 26 -56.83 32.82 2.32
N GLN A 27 -58.02 32.66 2.92
CA GLN A 27 -59.31 32.91 2.31
C GLN A 27 -59.18 34.07 1.32
N GLN A 28 -59.04 33.74 0.03
CA GLN A 28 -59.22 34.72 -1.02
C GLN A 28 -60.63 35.21 -0.80
N LYS A 29 -60.73 36.45 -0.30
CA LYS A 29 -62.00 37.15 -0.17
C LYS A 29 -62.73 36.90 -1.49
N PRO A 30 -63.97 36.39 -1.47
CA PRO A 30 -64.71 36.21 -2.69
C PRO A 30 -64.65 37.54 -3.42
N ILE A 31 -64.08 37.54 -4.63
CA ILE A 31 -64.27 38.65 -5.54
C ILE A 31 -65.77 38.63 -5.79
N TYR A 32 -66.50 39.45 -5.05
CA TYR A 32 -67.79 39.90 -5.47
C TYR A 32 -67.53 40.61 -6.79
N VAL A 33 -67.79 39.91 -7.89
CA VAL A 33 -68.22 40.59 -9.11
C VAL A 33 -69.47 41.33 -8.65
N THR A 34 -69.31 42.59 -8.29
CA THR A 34 -70.43 43.49 -8.27
C THR A 34 -70.86 43.57 -9.73
N GLU A 35 -71.88 42.78 -10.09
CA GLU A 35 -72.76 43.07 -11.21
C GLU A 35 -73.50 44.38 -10.89
N LEU A 36 -72.75 45.47 -10.72
CA LEU A 36 -73.26 46.82 -10.80
C LEU A 36 -73.37 47.11 -12.29
N ASN A 37 -74.57 46.81 -12.79
CA ASN A 37 -75.15 47.07 -14.10
C ASN A 37 -75.61 45.80 -14.83
N ALA A 38 -76.20 44.85 -14.11
CA ALA A 38 -77.42 44.25 -14.65
C ALA A 38 -78.49 45.36 -14.69
N PRO A 39 -78.98 45.80 -15.87
CA PRO A 39 -80.10 46.72 -15.92
C PRO A 39 -81.26 46.03 -15.20
N LYS A 40 -81.77 46.68 -14.15
CA LYS A 40 -83.02 46.28 -13.50
C LYS A 40 -84.05 46.06 -14.61
N PRO A 41 -84.85 44.97 -14.60
CA PRO A 41 -86.04 44.92 -15.43
C PRO A 41 -86.89 46.11 -14.99
N ASP A 42 -86.97 47.10 -15.88
CA ASP A 42 -87.64 48.35 -15.61
C ASP A 42 -89.09 48.00 -15.31
N ARG A 43 -89.55 48.21 -14.07
CA ARG A 43 -90.98 48.13 -13.73
C ARG A 43 -91.80 49.21 -14.47
N ALA A 44 -91.14 50.08 -15.24
CA ALA A 44 -91.75 50.95 -16.24
C ALA A 44 -92.05 50.26 -17.59
N ALA A 45 -91.46 49.09 -17.88
CA ALA A 45 -91.66 48.36 -19.14
C ALA A 45 -92.94 47.49 -19.15
N GLU A 46 -93.52 47.18 -17.99
CA GLU A 46 -94.82 46.49 -17.92
C GLU A 46 -96.03 47.43 -18.03
N ALA A 47 -95.82 48.75 -17.96
CA ALA A 47 -96.86 49.77 -18.14
C ALA A 47 -96.96 50.29 -19.59
N ARG A 48 -96.20 49.73 -20.54
CA ARG A 48 -96.27 50.08 -21.96
C ARG A 48 -96.37 48.82 -22.82
N ARG A 49 -97.44 48.04 -22.61
CA ARG A 49 -98.02 47.32 -23.76
C ARG A 49 -98.71 48.35 -24.64
N LYS A 50 -97.90 49.12 -25.38
CA LYS A 50 -98.38 49.76 -26.60
C LYS A 50 -98.94 48.64 -27.48
N THR A 51 -100.17 48.81 -27.96
CA THR A 51 -100.74 47.93 -28.99
C THR A 51 -99.71 47.82 -30.12
N GLY A 52 -99.55 46.63 -30.72
CA GLY A 52 -98.52 46.39 -31.74
C GLY A 52 -98.46 47.48 -32.82
N ASP A 53 -99.60 48.13 -33.09
CA ASP A 53 -99.75 49.21 -34.06
C ASP A 53 -99.01 50.51 -33.69
N GLU A 54 -98.96 50.91 -32.42
CA GLU A 54 -98.23 52.12 -32.00
C GLU A 54 -96.72 51.92 -32.05
N PHE A 55 -96.24 50.70 -31.79
CA PHE A 55 -94.84 50.32 -31.96
C PHE A 55 -94.43 50.35 -33.44
N TRP A 56 -95.25 49.79 -34.33
CA TRP A 56 -95.00 49.82 -35.77
C TRP A 56 -95.16 51.21 -36.40
N ALA A 57 -95.93 52.11 -35.78
CA ALA A 57 -96.01 53.51 -36.19
C ALA A 57 -94.73 54.28 -35.80
N GLU A 58 -94.29 54.17 -34.55
CA GLU A 58 -93.02 54.77 -34.09
C GLU A 58 -91.81 54.20 -34.85
N PHE A 59 -91.82 52.90 -35.17
CA PHE A 59 -90.77 52.26 -35.98
C PHE A 59 -90.77 52.79 -37.43
N ARG A 60 -91.94 53.03 -38.02
CA ARG A 60 -92.05 53.61 -39.37
C ARG A 60 -91.59 55.07 -39.40
N ASP A 61 -92.00 55.88 -38.44
CA ASP A 61 -91.59 57.29 -38.33
C ASP A 61 -90.09 57.44 -38.08
N THR A 62 -89.52 56.57 -37.25
CA THR A 62 -88.06 56.55 -37.03
C THR A 62 -87.29 56.00 -38.23
N SER A 63 -87.82 55.00 -38.95
CA SER A 63 -87.21 54.52 -40.20
C SER A 63 -87.24 55.57 -41.31
N ALA A 64 -88.30 56.37 -41.41
CA ALA A 64 -88.41 57.46 -42.36
C ALA A 64 -87.47 58.64 -42.02
N ALA A 65 -87.14 58.82 -40.75
CA ALA A 65 -86.19 59.85 -40.29
C ALA A 65 -84.71 59.47 -40.46
N LEU A 66 -84.41 58.18 -40.70
CA LEU A 66 -83.03 57.65 -40.77
C LEU A 66 -82.50 57.45 -42.20
N GLY A 67 -83.26 57.81 -43.23
CA GLY A 67 -82.84 57.72 -44.65
C GLY A 67 -83.57 56.65 -45.45
N ASP A 68 -83.23 56.53 -46.74
CA ASP A 68 -83.85 55.60 -47.70
C ASP A 68 -83.78 54.15 -47.15
N PRO A 69 -84.84 53.31 -47.24
CA PRO A 69 -84.80 51.90 -46.81
C PRO A 69 -83.59 51.10 -47.33
N ASP A 70 -83.04 51.47 -48.48
CA ASP A 70 -81.81 50.88 -49.05
C ASP A 70 -80.55 51.25 -48.25
N GLU A 71 -80.50 52.42 -47.60
CA GLU A 71 -79.39 52.82 -46.72
C GLU A 71 -79.43 52.08 -45.37
N ILE A 72 -80.62 51.89 -44.80
CA ILE A 72 -80.80 51.13 -43.54
C ILE A 72 -80.38 49.67 -43.73
N THR A 73 -80.73 49.06 -44.87
CA THR A 73 -80.27 47.71 -45.22
C THR A 73 -78.78 47.66 -45.50
N HIS A 74 -78.19 48.69 -46.12
CA HIS A 74 -76.74 48.80 -46.28
C HIS A 74 -76.00 48.94 -44.92
N TYR A 75 -76.51 49.75 -43.99
CA TYR A 75 -75.93 49.87 -42.64
C TYR A 75 -76.07 48.57 -41.83
N SER A 76 -77.20 47.88 -41.95
CA SER A 76 -77.40 46.57 -41.31
C SER A 76 -76.43 45.51 -41.86
N THR A 77 -76.31 45.40 -43.19
CA THR A 77 -75.41 44.42 -43.83
C THR A 77 -73.93 44.73 -43.59
N THR A 78 -73.54 46.01 -43.54
CA THR A 78 -72.18 46.41 -43.16
C THR A 78 -71.90 46.16 -41.68
N PHE A 79 -72.86 46.39 -40.79
CA PHE A 79 -72.76 46.03 -39.38
C PHE A 79 -72.62 44.53 -39.18
N GLU A 80 -73.45 43.70 -39.84
CA GLU A 80 -73.31 42.24 -39.82
C GLU A 80 -71.97 41.78 -40.38
N SER A 81 -71.46 42.42 -41.44
CA SER A 81 -70.14 42.14 -42.02
C SER A 81 -69.03 42.47 -41.02
N LEU A 82 -69.11 43.61 -40.34
CA LEU A 82 -68.17 44.01 -39.30
C LEU A 82 -68.25 43.09 -38.08
N GLU A 83 -69.44 42.67 -37.68
CA GLU A 83 -69.64 41.73 -36.57
C GLU A 83 -69.04 40.37 -36.91
N LYS A 84 -69.25 39.86 -38.14
CA LYS A 84 -68.59 38.64 -38.65
C LYS A 84 -67.07 38.78 -38.66
N LYS A 85 -66.54 39.93 -39.10
CA LYS A 85 -65.09 40.21 -39.07
C LYS A 85 -64.53 40.29 -37.64
N CYS A 86 -65.25 40.94 -36.72
CA CYS A 86 -64.88 40.99 -35.30
C CYS A 86 -64.87 39.59 -34.67
N LYS A 87 -65.89 38.78 -34.93
CA LYS A 87 -65.94 37.37 -34.48
C LYS A 87 -64.78 36.55 -35.06
N ALA A 88 -64.46 36.74 -36.34
CA ALA A 88 -63.33 36.07 -36.99
C ALA A 88 -61.97 36.50 -36.39
N LEU A 89 -61.78 37.79 -36.15
CA LEU A 89 -60.58 38.32 -35.49
C LEU A 89 -60.44 37.83 -34.05
N GLN A 90 -61.55 37.77 -33.29
CA GLN A 90 -61.56 37.19 -31.95
C GLN A 90 -61.18 35.70 -31.97
N ALA A 91 -61.70 34.92 -32.93
CA ALA A 91 -61.33 33.53 -33.10
C ALA A 91 -59.84 33.36 -33.47
N GLN A 92 -59.30 34.24 -34.34
CA GLN A 92 -57.88 34.27 -34.67
C GLN A 92 -57.01 34.63 -33.45
N LEU A 93 -57.41 35.63 -32.66
CA LEU A 93 -56.73 36.01 -31.41
C LEU A 93 -56.73 34.86 -30.40
N ALA A 94 -57.86 34.17 -30.24
CA ALA A 94 -57.95 32.99 -29.38
C ALA A 94 -57.05 31.86 -29.88
N GLY A 95 -56.95 31.64 -31.19
CA GLY A 95 -56.03 30.68 -31.81
C GLY A 95 -54.56 31.02 -31.56
N MET A 96 -54.18 32.27 -31.80
CA MET A 96 -52.82 32.79 -31.55
C MET A 96 -52.45 32.72 -30.06
N SER A 97 -53.38 33.05 -29.17
CA SER A 97 -53.18 32.94 -27.72
C SER A 97 -52.92 31.49 -27.30
N LYS A 98 -53.71 30.53 -27.82
CA LYS A 98 -53.48 29.10 -27.57
C LYS A 98 -52.11 28.64 -28.08
N GLN A 99 -51.72 29.02 -29.30
CA GLN A 99 -50.40 28.70 -29.85
C GLN A 99 -49.24 29.30 -29.03
N LEU A 100 -49.44 30.50 -28.48
CA LEU A 100 -48.43 31.14 -27.63
C LEU A 100 -48.30 30.42 -26.29
N HIS A 101 -49.41 29.96 -25.70
CA HIS A 101 -49.40 29.16 -24.47
C HIS A 101 -48.74 27.79 -24.68
N THR A 102 -49.03 27.10 -25.79
CA THR A 102 -48.35 25.82 -26.08
C THR A 102 -46.85 26.03 -26.28
N ARG A 103 -46.44 27.02 -27.08
CA ARG A 103 -45.02 27.34 -27.27
C ARG A 103 -44.30 27.72 -25.97
N LYS A 104 -44.96 28.46 -25.06
CA LYS A 104 -44.40 28.78 -23.74
C LYS A 104 -44.23 27.52 -22.88
N SER A 105 -45.19 26.61 -22.93
CA SER A 105 -45.10 25.31 -22.25
C SER A 105 -43.98 24.46 -22.82
N ASP A 106 -43.83 24.41 -24.15
CA ASP A 106 -42.79 23.65 -24.83
C ASP A 106 -41.39 24.19 -24.49
N LEU A 107 -41.19 25.52 -24.53
CA LEU A 107 -39.93 26.15 -24.13
C LEU A 107 -39.55 25.86 -22.67
N TYR A 108 -40.54 25.85 -21.77
CA TYR A 108 -40.31 25.49 -20.37
C TYR A 108 -39.93 24.01 -20.20
N LEU A 109 -40.59 23.12 -20.94
CA LEU A 109 -40.26 21.70 -20.95
C LEU A 109 -38.86 21.47 -21.51
N ASP A 110 -38.49 22.13 -22.61
CA ASP A 110 -37.17 22.04 -23.22
C ASP A 110 -36.08 22.56 -22.26
N SER A 111 -36.30 23.70 -21.60
CA SER A 111 -35.36 24.21 -20.58
C SER A 111 -35.14 23.19 -19.47
N ARG A 112 -36.21 22.60 -18.96
CA ARG A 112 -36.14 21.60 -17.88
C ARG A 112 -35.51 20.28 -18.34
N ILE A 113 -35.72 19.89 -19.59
CA ILE A 113 -35.07 18.71 -20.19
C ILE A 113 -33.58 18.97 -20.32
N ASN A 114 -33.18 20.13 -20.84
CA ASN A 114 -31.78 20.52 -21.00
C ASN A 114 -31.06 20.59 -19.65
N GLU A 115 -31.66 21.23 -18.65
CA GLU A 115 -31.08 21.28 -17.29
C GLU A 115 -30.88 19.87 -16.71
N ARG A 116 -31.81 18.95 -16.94
CA ARG A 116 -31.67 17.55 -16.50
C ARG A 116 -30.65 16.76 -17.31
N GLN A 117 -30.47 17.08 -18.59
CA GLN A 117 -29.46 16.47 -19.43
C GLN A 117 -28.07 16.93 -18.99
N GLU A 118 -27.89 18.24 -18.78
CA GLU A 118 -26.64 18.82 -18.29
C GLU A 118 -26.25 18.25 -16.92
N GLN A 119 -27.20 18.09 -16.00
CA GLN A 119 -26.94 17.41 -14.70
C GLN A 119 -26.45 15.97 -14.88
N LYS A 120 -27.08 15.20 -15.78
CA LYS A 120 -26.67 13.82 -16.06
C LYS A 120 -25.31 13.74 -16.75
N GLU A 121 -25.01 14.69 -17.65
CA GLU A 121 -23.70 14.80 -18.30
C GLU A 121 -22.63 15.09 -17.26
N GLN A 122 -22.86 16.03 -16.34
CA GLN A 122 -21.94 16.32 -15.24
C GLN A 122 -21.74 15.12 -14.29
N GLU A 123 -22.81 14.41 -13.93
CA GLU A 123 -22.72 13.19 -13.12
C GLU A 123 -21.91 12.10 -13.84
N TRP A 124 -22.15 11.92 -15.13
CA TRP A 124 -21.44 10.94 -15.95
C TRP A 124 -19.96 11.30 -16.12
N GLU A 125 -19.64 12.57 -16.39
CA GLU A 125 -18.27 13.06 -16.45
C GLU A 125 -17.55 12.87 -15.11
N GLY A 126 -18.22 13.16 -14.00
CA GLY A 126 -17.69 12.92 -12.66
C GLY A 126 -17.37 11.44 -12.41
N GLN A 127 -18.26 10.53 -12.80
CA GLN A 127 -18.02 9.09 -12.72
C GLN A 127 -16.87 8.64 -13.62
N MET A 128 -16.78 9.16 -14.84
CA MET A 128 -15.71 8.83 -15.79
C MET A 128 -14.35 9.34 -15.30
N GLN A 129 -14.29 10.53 -14.72
CA GLN A 129 -13.08 11.07 -14.11
C GLN A 129 -12.64 10.26 -12.89
N ALA A 130 -13.59 9.88 -12.02
CA ALA A 130 -13.30 9.01 -10.87
C ALA A 130 -12.78 7.63 -11.33
N GLY A 131 -13.43 7.01 -12.31
CA GLY A 131 -13.00 5.75 -12.89
C GLY A 131 -11.62 5.85 -13.56
N ARG A 132 -11.33 6.96 -14.24
CA ARG A 132 -9.99 7.23 -14.80
C ARG A 132 -8.93 7.34 -13.71
N ALA A 133 -9.19 8.08 -12.63
CA ALA A 133 -8.25 8.20 -11.52
C ALA A 133 -8.01 6.86 -10.82
N GLU A 134 -9.04 6.01 -10.71
CA GLU A 134 -8.90 4.65 -10.18
C GLU A 134 -8.06 3.76 -11.10
N LEU A 135 -8.25 3.84 -12.42
CA LEU A 135 -7.42 3.13 -13.39
C LEU A 135 -5.97 3.60 -13.35
N GLU A 136 -5.70 4.91 -13.34
CA GLU A 136 -4.34 5.46 -13.20
C GLU A 136 -3.67 4.98 -11.90
N HIS A 137 -4.44 4.86 -10.80
CA HIS A 137 -3.94 4.31 -9.54
C HIS A 137 -3.62 2.80 -9.63
N LEU A 138 -4.44 2.02 -10.33
CA LEU A 138 -4.20 0.59 -10.56
C LEU A 138 -3.02 0.35 -11.51
N GLU A 139 -2.86 1.16 -12.55
CA GLU A 139 -1.70 1.12 -13.46
C GLU A 139 -0.41 1.43 -12.71
N ALA A 140 -0.41 2.44 -11.83
CA ALA A 140 0.75 2.73 -10.98
C ALA A 140 1.10 1.58 -10.02
N LYS A 141 0.09 0.91 -9.45
CA LYS A 141 0.29 -0.29 -8.63
C LYS A 141 0.85 -1.44 -9.45
N LEU A 142 0.36 -1.65 -10.67
CA LEU A 142 0.81 -2.72 -11.55
C LEU A 142 2.25 -2.48 -11.99
N ALA A 143 2.63 -1.25 -12.34
CA ALA A 143 4.00 -0.89 -12.67
C ALA A 143 4.96 -1.16 -11.51
N ARG A 144 4.56 -0.83 -10.27
CA ARG A 144 5.36 -1.13 -9.07
C ARG A 144 5.54 -2.63 -8.84
N VAL A 145 4.48 -3.42 -9.02
CA VAL A 145 4.58 -4.89 -8.90
C VAL A 145 5.48 -5.47 -9.98
N GLN A 146 5.46 -4.91 -11.20
CA GLN A 146 6.38 -5.33 -12.27
C GLN A 146 7.84 -5.02 -11.90
N GLU A 147 8.13 -3.84 -11.37
CA GLU A 147 9.46 -3.47 -10.87
C GLU A 147 9.93 -4.40 -9.74
N ASP A 148 9.05 -4.72 -8.79
CA ASP A 148 9.36 -5.66 -7.70
C ASP A 148 9.66 -7.08 -8.24
N ILE A 149 8.92 -7.55 -9.27
CA ILE A 149 9.18 -8.84 -9.92
C ILE A 149 10.53 -8.83 -10.64
N GLU A 150 10.83 -7.78 -11.41
CA GLU A 150 12.11 -7.65 -12.11
C GLU A 150 13.29 -7.63 -11.13
N SER A 151 13.15 -6.92 -10.00
CA SER A 151 14.13 -6.90 -8.92
C SER A 151 14.33 -8.28 -8.28
N LEU A 152 13.24 -9.01 -8.01
CA LEU A 152 13.32 -10.36 -7.45
C LEU A 152 13.98 -11.34 -8.44
N GLU A 153 13.69 -11.22 -9.73
CA GLU A 153 14.36 -12.03 -10.76
C GLU A 153 15.86 -11.75 -10.84
N THR A 154 16.28 -10.49 -10.71
CA THR A 154 17.71 -10.17 -10.63
C THR A 154 18.36 -10.73 -9.38
N ASP A 155 17.70 -10.62 -8.22
CA ASP A 155 18.21 -11.16 -6.96
C ASP A 155 18.34 -12.69 -7.00
N ILE A 156 17.38 -13.37 -7.63
CA ILE A 156 17.44 -14.83 -7.84
C ILE A 156 18.63 -15.19 -8.74
N ARG A 157 18.82 -14.51 -9.88
CA ARG A 157 19.96 -14.79 -10.77
C ARG A 157 21.30 -14.52 -10.09
N ASP A 158 21.41 -13.44 -9.31
CA ASP A 158 22.62 -13.12 -8.56
C ASP A 158 22.87 -14.12 -7.44
N GLY A 159 21.82 -14.57 -6.77
CA GLY A 159 21.86 -15.64 -5.78
C GLY A 159 22.32 -16.96 -6.38
N GLU A 160 21.80 -17.34 -7.56
CA GLU A 160 22.24 -18.52 -8.31
C GLU A 160 23.69 -18.41 -8.76
N ALA A 161 24.13 -17.24 -9.23
CA ALA A 161 25.53 -17.00 -9.60
C ALA A 161 26.50 -17.08 -8.39
N ARG A 162 26.05 -16.66 -7.20
CA ARG A 162 26.83 -16.79 -5.96
C ARG A 162 26.80 -18.20 -5.37
N ALA A 163 25.71 -18.93 -5.57
CA ALA A 163 25.54 -20.31 -5.11
C ALA A 163 26.08 -21.33 -6.11
N ALA A 164 26.42 -20.91 -7.34
CA ALA A 164 27.13 -21.73 -8.30
C ALA A 164 28.49 -22.09 -7.72
N ILE A 165 28.58 -23.30 -7.17
CA ILE A 165 29.83 -23.91 -6.73
C ILE A 165 30.75 -23.96 -7.95
N ASP A 166 31.94 -23.38 -7.82
CA ASP A 166 32.93 -23.36 -8.90
C ASP A 166 33.20 -24.81 -9.33
N PRO A 167 32.92 -25.17 -10.60
CA PRO A 167 33.13 -26.53 -11.08
C PRO A 167 34.61 -26.94 -11.02
N SER A 168 35.54 -25.98 -10.99
CA SER A 168 36.96 -26.26 -10.77
C SER A 168 37.24 -26.76 -9.35
N LEU A 169 36.63 -26.16 -8.32
CA LEU A 169 36.76 -26.62 -6.93
C LEU A 169 36.21 -28.04 -6.73
N LEU A 170 35.07 -28.36 -7.37
CA LEU A 170 34.50 -29.71 -7.31
C LEU A 170 35.34 -30.77 -8.04
N THR A 171 36.05 -30.38 -9.10
CA THR A 171 36.92 -31.31 -9.83
C THR A 171 38.21 -31.54 -9.05
N ASP A 172 38.83 -30.49 -8.51
CA ASP A 172 40.01 -30.59 -7.65
C ASP A 172 39.73 -31.41 -6.38
N GLU A 173 38.59 -31.18 -5.71
CA GLU A 173 38.20 -31.97 -4.53
C GLU A 173 37.95 -33.44 -4.87
N ASN A 174 37.37 -33.75 -6.03
CA ASN A 174 37.18 -35.14 -6.46
C ASN A 174 38.51 -35.82 -6.81
N GLU A 175 39.43 -35.14 -7.49
CA GLU A 175 40.76 -35.67 -7.80
C GLU A 175 41.54 -35.98 -6.51
N THR A 176 41.52 -35.07 -5.53
CA THR A 176 42.18 -35.31 -4.23
C THR A 176 41.54 -36.47 -3.45
N LEU A 177 40.21 -36.63 -3.51
CA LEU A 177 39.53 -37.77 -2.89
C LEU A 177 39.87 -39.09 -3.59
N GLU A 178 40.00 -39.11 -4.92
CA GLU A 178 40.45 -40.27 -5.67
C GLU A 178 41.89 -40.67 -5.31
N GLU A 179 42.80 -39.71 -5.20
CA GLU A 179 44.18 -39.95 -4.73
C GLU A 179 44.20 -40.53 -3.31
N ILE A 180 43.40 -39.98 -2.40
CA ILE A 180 43.28 -40.50 -1.03
C ILE A 180 42.76 -41.94 -1.05
N LEU A 181 41.74 -42.24 -1.86
CA LEU A 181 41.19 -43.60 -1.97
C LEU A 181 42.22 -44.59 -2.52
N LEU A 182 43.03 -44.17 -3.49
CA LEU A 182 44.13 -44.99 -4.02
C LEU A 182 45.19 -45.26 -2.95
N LEU A 183 45.62 -44.23 -2.21
CA LEU A 183 46.56 -44.40 -1.09
C LEU A 183 46.00 -45.33 -0.01
N ARG A 184 44.71 -45.21 0.33
CA ARG A 184 44.04 -46.13 1.28
C ARG A 184 43.98 -47.56 0.76
N ALA A 185 43.81 -47.76 -0.55
CA ALA A 185 43.83 -49.08 -1.15
C ALA A 185 45.22 -49.71 -1.10
N GLU A 186 46.28 -48.91 -1.32
CA GLU A 186 47.67 -49.32 -1.17
C GLU A 186 48.01 -49.65 0.29
N GLU A 187 47.69 -48.77 1.24
CA GLU A 187 47.83 -49.03 2.68
C GLU A 187 47.13 -50.33 3.08
N LYS A 188 45.89 -50.55 2.61
CA LYS A 188 45.14 -51.78 2.88
C LYS A 188 45.85 -53.00 2.30
N LYS A 189 46.41 -52.90 1.10
CA LYS A 189 47.16 -53.98 0.45
C LYS A 189 48.43 -54.31 1.24
N ASP A 190 49.15 -53.29 1.71
CA ASP A 190 50.37 -53.46 2.51
C ASP A 190 50.06 -54.05 3.88
N LEU A 191 48.99 -53.59 4.54
CA LEU A 191 48.49 -54.17 5.79
C LEU A 191 48.09 -55.64 5.60
N LEU A 192 47.43 -55.99 4.50
CA LEU A 192 47.09 -57.37 4.19
C LEU A 192 48.34 -58.23 3.91
N ALA A 193 49.35 -57.68 3.24
CA ALA A 193 50.62 -58.36 3.00
C ALA A 193 51.39 -58.58 4.31
N ALA A 194 51.45 -57.56 5.18
CA ALA A 194 52.05 -57.65 6.51
C ALA A 194 51.31 -58.65 7.40
N LEU A 195 49.97 -58.67 7.36
CA LEU A 195 49.15 -59.63 8.09
C LEU A 195 49.36 -61.06 7.57
N ALA A 196 49.50 -61.25 6.26
CA ALA A 196 49.85 -62.54 5.68
C ALA A 196 51.27 -62.99 6.07
N ALA A 197 52.24 -62.07 6.10
CA ALA A 197 53.61 -62.35 6.56
C ALA A 197 53.63 -62.72 8.06
N LEU A 198 52.93 -61.96 8.91
CA LEU A 198 52.78 -62.26 10.32
C LEU A 198 52.03 -63.57 10.57
N LYS A 199 51.02 -63.91 9.77
CA LYS A 199 50.36 -65.22 9.84
C LYS A 199 51.32 -66.34 9.49
N ARG A 200 52.13 -66.20 8.44
CA ARG A 200 53.17 -67.19 8.09
C ARG A 200 54.21 -67.32 9.20
N GLN A 201 54.72 -66.20 9.72
CA GLN A 201 55.68 -66.19 10.81
C GLN A 201 55.09 -66.78 12.10
N ARG A 202 53.82 -66.50 12.40
CA ARG A 202 53.09 -67.14 13.50
C ARG A 202 52.97 -68.65 13.25
N ASP A 203 52.59 -69.08 12.06
CA ASP A 203 52.45 -70.50 11.74
C ASP A 203 53.80 -71.23 11.79
N GLU A 204 54.89 -70.58 11.38
CA GLU A 204 56.27 -71.04 11.57
C GLU A 204 56.64 -71.11 13.06
N HIS A 205 56.35 -70.06 13.84
CA HIS A 205 56.55 -70.07 15.29
C HIS A 205 55.64 -71.06 16.01
N VAL A 206 54.44 -71.37 15.52
CA VAL A 206 53.55 -72.41 16.06
C VAL A 206 54.12 -73.79 15.75
N LEU A 207 54.65 -74.01 14.55
CA LEU A 207 55.38 -75.24 14.20
C LEU A 207 56.71 -75.39 14.98
N GLU A 208 57.37 -74.28 15.33
CA GLU A 208 58.56 -74.25 16.20
C GLU A 208 58.20 -74.41 17.69
N SER A 209 57.09 -73.83 18.15
CA SER A 209 56.62 -73.91 19.54
C SER A 209 55.84 -75.19 19.84
N GLU A 210 55.28 -75.89 18.85
CA GLU A 210 54.85 -77.29 18.98
C GLU A 210 56.04 -78.21 19.34
N LYS A 211 57.29 -77.79 19.07
CA LYS A 211 58.51 -78.44 19.56
C LYS A 211 58.97 -77.93 20.94
N VAL A 212 58.47 -76.80 21.43
CA VAL A 212 58.92 -76.12 22.67
C VAL A 212 57.72 -75.50 23.40
N GLN A 213 56.72 -76.31 23.74
CA GLN A 213 55.39 -75.82 24.14
C GLN A 213 55.25 -75.44 25.63
N THR A 214 56.33 -75.40 26.40
CA THR A 214 56.28 -75.19 27.86
C THR A 214 56.83 -73.84 28.35
N SER A 215 57.50 -73.05 27.50
CA SER A 215 58.15 -71.80 27.93
C SER A 215 57.36 -70.51 27.64
N GLN A 216 56.59 -70.44 26.54
CA GLN A 216 55.94 -69.20 26.09
C GLN A 216 54.70 -68.80 26.92
N SER A 217 54.00 -69.75 27.54
CA SER A 217 52.86 -69.44 28.42
C SER A 217 53.32 -68.80 29.73
N ALA A 218 54.46 -69.25 30.27
CA ALA A 218 55.06 -68.67 31.48
C ALA A 218 55.62 -67.26 31.24
N GLU A 219 56.14 -66.98 30.04
CA GLU A 219 56.69 -65.69 29.67
C GLU A 219 55.60 -64.62 29.46
N LEU A 220 54.45 -64.99 28.91
CA LEU A 220 53.30 -64.10 28.79
C LEU A 220 52.70 -63.71 30.15
N GLU A 221 52.64 -64.63 31.11
CA GLU A 221 52.21 -64.29 32.48
C GLU A 221 53.22 -63.39 33.19
N ARG A 222 54.52 -63.62 32.98
CA ARG A 222 55.58 -62.74 33.48
C ARG A 222 55.44 -61.32 32.92
N LEU A 223 55.25 -61.14 31.62
CA LEU A 223 55.11 -59.82 30.99
C LEU A 223 53.83 -59.09 31.43
N LYS A 224 52.74 -59.83 31.70
CA LYS A 224 51.51 -59.24 32.27
C LYS A 224 51.76 -58.72 33.69
N LEU A 225 52.43 -59.51 34.53
CA LEU A 225 52.83 -59.10 35.88
C LEU A 225 53.78 -57.90 35.85
N GLU A 226 54.69 -57.85 34.89
CA GLU A 226 55.63 -56.74 34.71
C GLU A 226 54.94 -55.46 34.25
N ARG A 227 53.98 -55.53 33.31
CA ARG A 227 53.16 -54.39 32.89
C ARG A 227 52.26 -53.86 34.01
N ASP A 228 51.67 -54.75 34.79
CA ASP A 228 50.84 -54.35 35.94
C ASP A 228 51.71 -53.78 37.08
N GLY A 229 52.92 -54.31 37.25
CA GLY A 229 53.96 -53.74 38.10
C GLY A 229 54.34 -52.33 37.65
N LEU A 230 54.68 -52.14 36.38
CA LEU A 230 55.04 -50.84 35.80
C LEU A 230 53.91 -49.83 35.90
N LYS A 231 52.66 -50.22 35.65
CA LYS A 231 51.50 -49.33 35.82
C LYS A 231 51.35 -48.86 37.27
N LYS A 232 51.51 -49.77 38.24
CA LYS A 232 51.51 -49.42 39.67
C LYS A 232 52.72 -48.56 40.03
N THR A 233 53.87 -48.80 39.41
CA THR A 233 55.09 -48.02 39.67
C THR A 233 54.95 -46.61 39.08
N ILE A 234 54.39 -46.45 37.89
CA ILE A 234 54.10 -45.14 37.27
C ILE A 234 53.10 -44.36 38.13
N LEU A 235 52.00 -44.99 38.56
CA LEU A 235 51.05 -44.36 39.47
C LEU A 235 51.68 -43.99 40.82
N ALA A 236 52.59 -44.82 41.34
CA ALA A 236 53.34 -44.53 42.56
C ALA A 236 54.46 -43.47 42.37
N TYR A 237 54.94 -43.26 41.13
CA TYR A 237 55.83 -42.15 40.76
C TYR A 237 55.05 -40.85 40.50
N GLU A 238 53.76 -40.96 40.13
CA GLU A 238 52.83 -39.83 40.02
C GLU A 238 52.28 -39.41 41.39
N GLU A 239 52.22 -40.33 42.37
CA GLU A 239 52.14 -39.99 43.79
C GLU A 239 53.48 -39.34 44.23
N PRO A 240 53.48 -38.11 44.74
CA PRO A 240 54.71 -37.38 45.01
C PRO A 240 55.45 -38.01 46.20
N VAL A 241 56.64 -38.55 45.94
CA VAL A 241 57.66 -38.83 46.96
C VAL A 241 58.28 -37.49 47.37
N GLY A 242 57.62 -36.77 48.28
CA GLY A 242 58.14 -35.57 48.94
C GLY A 242 57.05 -34.57 49.34
N ASP A 243 57.08 -34.17 50.62
CA ASP A 243 56.16 -33.18 51.23
C ASP A 243 56.22 -31.77 50.57
N ASP A 244 57.25 -31.48 49.77
CA ASP A 244 57.43 -30.15 49.16
C ASP A 244 56.76 -30.00 47.78
N ALA A 245 56.61 -31.07 46.99
CA ALA A 245 55.98 -31.01 45.65
C ALA A 245 54.47 -31.31 45.68
N SER A 246 53.99 -31.98 46.73
CA SER A 246 52.58 -32.30 46.95
C SER A 246 51.75 -31.08 47.39
N MET A 247 52.39 -30.03 47.92
CA MET A 247 51.73 -28.77 48.30
C MET A 247 51.53 -27.84 47.10
N ASP A 248 52.46 -27.82 46.14
CA ASP A 248 52.38 -26.92 44.99
C ASP A 248 51.39 -27.40 43.93
N ARG A 249 51.30 -28.72 43.66
CA ARG A 249 50.37 -29.26 42.66
C ARG A 249 48.89 -28.97 42.91
N PRO A 250 48.31 -29.19 44.11
CA PRO A 250 46.93 -28.81 44.38
C PRO A 250 46.72 -27.30 44.34
N THR A 251 47.74 -26.49 44.63
CA THR A 251 47.65 -25.03 44.47
C THR A 251 47.69 -24.61 43.00
N VAL A 252 48.45 -25.30 42.15
CA VAL A 252 48.49 -25.08 40.71
C VAL A 252 47.21 -25.56 40.03
N GLU A 253 46.68 -26.72 40.43
CA GLU A 253 45.39 -27.22 39.96
C GLU A 253 44.25 -26.31 40.42
N ALA A 254 44.26 -25.83 41.68
CA ALA A 254 43.30 -24.83 42.15
C ALA A 254 43.43 -23.49 41.42
N ARG A 255 44.65 -23.04 41.09
CA ARG A 255 44.89 -21.83 40.27
C ARG A 255 44.44 -22.03 38.83
N ALA A 256 44.65 -23.20 38.24
CA ALA A 256 44.19 -23.54 36.90
C ALA A 256 42.66 -23.59 36.83
N ALA A 257 42.01 -24.20 37.83
CA ALA A 257 40.56 -24.18 37.97
C ALA A 257 40.03 -22.75 38.15
N ALA A 258 40.64 -21.95 39.04
CA ALA A 258 40.26 -20.56 39.24
C ALA A 258 40.44 -19.69 37.98
N LEU A 259 41.49 -19.95 37.17
CA LEU A 259 41.70 -19.27 35.90
C LEU A 259 40.68 -19.72 34.84
N ALA A 260 40.32 -21.00 34.79
CA ALA A 260 39.27 -21.51 33.91
C ALA A 260 37.91 -20.88 34.25
N ASP A 261 37.56 -20.82 35.53
CA ASP A 261 36.34 -20.16 36.00
C ASP A 261 36.34 -18.66 35.67
N ALA A 262 37.48 -17.98 35.87
CA ALA A 262 37.62 -16.57 35.52
C ALA A 262 37.47 -16.34 34.00
N LEU A 263 38.07 -17.19 33.17
CA LEU A 263 37.93 -17.12 31.71
C LEU A 263 36.46 -17.29 31.29
N GLN A 264 35.76 -18.25 31.88
CA GLN A 264 34.34 -18.47 31.60
C GLN A 264 33.48 -17.29 32.04
N GLN A 265 33.79 -16.65 33.17
CA GLN A 265 33.13 -15.42 33.61
C GLN A 265 33.41 -14.23 32.67
N TRP A 266 34.62 -14.12 32.11
CA TRP A 266 34.93 -13.08 31.14
C TRP A 266 34.25 -13.32 29.79
N GLN A 267 34.17 -14.57 29.34
CA GLN A 267 33.45 -14.95 28.12
C GLN A 267 31.96 -14.64 28.23
N THR A 268 31.32 -15.05 29.33
CA THR A 268 29.91 -14.73 29.58
C THR A 268 29.65 -13.23 29.67
N LYS A 269 30.54 -12.45 30.31
CA LYS A 269 30.45 -10.97 30.30
C LYS A 269 30.58 -10.40 28.89
N LEU A 270 31.52 -10.91 28.10
CA LEU A 270 31.70 -10.49 26.70
C LEU A 270 30.44 -10.79 25.88
N GLU A 271 29.87 -11.98 26.03
CA GLU A 271 28.62 -12.36 25.36
C GLU A 271 27.46 -11.44 25.74
N ILE A 272 27.31 -11.10 27.02
CA ILE A 272 26.29 -10.16 27.49
C ILE A 272 26.50 -8.76 26.90
N GLU A 273 27.74 -8.26 26.88
CA GLU A 273 28.04 -6.93 26.32
C GLU A 273 27.89 -6.90 24.79
N THR A 274 28.28 -7.96 24.08
CA THR A 274 28.04 -8.06 22.63
C THR A 274 26.54 -8.12 22.31
N ALA A 275 25.74 -8.83 23.11
CA ALA A 275 24.29 -8.84 23.01
C ALA A 275 23.67 -7.46 23.32
N SER A 276 24.20 -6.73 24.31
CA SER A 276 23.73 -5.39 24.66
C SER A 276 24.02 -4.38 23.54
N VAL A 277 25.24 -4.42 22.97
CA VAL A 277 25.67 -3.56 21.86
C VAL A 277 24.87 -3.85 20.59
N THR A 278 24.65 -5.11 20.25
CA THR A 278 23.83 -5.48 19.08
C THR A 278 22.37 -5.04 19.24
N ALA A 279 21.79 -5.19 20.43
CA ALA A 279 20.44 -4.69 20.73
C ALA A 279 20.36 -3.16 20.62
N LEU A 280 21.35 -2.44 21.15
CA LEU A 280 21.43 -0.98 21.06
C LEU A 280 21.58 -0.52 19.61
N LYS A 281 22.44 -1.19 18.83
CA LYS A 281 22.61 -0.93 17.40
C LYS A 281 21.29 -1.10 16.63
N ALA A 282 20.56 -2.19 16.87
CA ALA A 282 19.25 -2.42 16.26
C ALA A 282 18.23 -1.34 16.65
N GLN A 283 18.27 -0.85 17.90
CA GLN A 283 17.41 0.26 18.33
C GLN A 283 17.79 1.58 17.64
N MET A 284 19.09 1.89 17.53
CA MET A 284 19.58 3.07 16.82
C MET A 284 19.19 3.05 15.34
N GLN A 285 19.32 1.90 14.68
CA GLN A 285 18.93 1.73 13.29
C GLN A 285 17.42 2.00 13.10
N ARG A 286 16.55 1.44 13.95
CA ARG A 286 15.10 1.74 13.91
C ARG A 286 14.81 3.21 14.14
N LEU A 287 15.54 3.89 15.03
CA LEU A 287 15.39 5.33 15.24
C LEU A 287 15.79 6.14 14.00
N VAL A 288 16.86 5.74 13.32
CA VAL A 288 17.29 6.35 12.05
C VAL A 288 16.23 6.14 10.97
N GLU A 289 15.72 4.91 10.80
CA GLU A 289 14.67 4.59 9.83
C GLU A 289 13.38 5.38 10.09
N THR A 290 12.94 5.46 11.34
CA THR A 290 11.74 6.23 11.69
C THR A 290 11.92 7.73 11.48
N GLN A 291 13.10 8.29 11.75
CA GLN A 291 13.40 9.71 11.50
C GLN A 291 13.58 10.01 10.01
N ALA A 292 14.08 9.07 9.23
CA ALA A 292 14.17 9.20 7.79
C ALA A 292 12.79 9.08 7.12
N ALA A 293 11.91 8.19 7.59
CA ALA A 293 10.57 8.02 7.05
C ALA A 293 9.58 9.13 7.49
N ASN A 294 9.59 9.50 8.78
CA ASN A 294 8.57 10.37 9.38
C ASN A 294 9.08 11.77 9.74
N GLY A 295 10.39 12.02 9.60
CA GLY A 295 10.98 13.32 9.92
C GLY A 295 10.51 14.43 8.97
N THR A 296 10.46 15.66 9.48
CA THR A 296 10.12 16.82 8.67
C THR A 296 11.17 17.03 7.57
N ARG A 297 10.75 16.86 6.31
CA ARG A 297 11.62 16.98 5.13
C ARG A 297 12.31 18.35 5.10
N GLY A 298 13.59 18.35 4.69
CA GLY A 298 14.42 19.55 4.61
C GLY A 298 15.02 20.03 5.95
N THR A 299 14.73 19.37 7.08
CA THR A 299 15.44 19.65 8.34
C THR A 299 16.82 19.00 8.36
N PRO A 300 17.83 19.59 9.03
CA PRO A 300 19.17 19.01 9.09
C PRO A 300 19.20 17.64 9.76
N HIS A 301 18.28 17.38 10.70
CA HIS A 301 18.14 16.09 11.36
C HIS A 301 17.59 15.01 10.43
N HIS A 302 16.58 15.36 9.62
CA HIS A 302 16.06 14.45 8.60
C HIS A 302 17.13 14.09 7.57
N THR A 303 17.89 15.07 7.05
CA THR A 303 18.98 14.79 6.10
C THR A 303 20.09 13.94 6.72
N CYS A 304 20.43 14.13 7.99
CA CYS A 304 21.37 13.25 8.70
C CYS A 304 20.83 11.82 8.83
N ALA A 305 19.53 11.65 9.10
CA ALA A 305 18.91 10.32 9.19
C ALA A 305 18.89 9.62 7.83
N VAL A 306 18.58 10.33 6.75
CA VAL A 306 18.62 9.81 5.38
C VAL A 306 20.05 9.37 5.02
N VAL A 307 21.07 10.18 5.29
CA VAL A 307 22.48 9.83 5.03
C VAL A 307 22.90 8.57 5.80
N LEU A 308 22.52 8.45 7.09
CA LEU A 308 22.82 7.25 7.88
C LEU A 308 22.07 6.02 7.37
N GLN A 309 20.81 6.17 6.93
CA GLN A 309 20.03 5.06 6.38
C GLN A 309 20.64 4.55 5.06
N LEU A 310 21.05 5.46 4.17
CA LEU A 310 21.71 5.12 2.91
C LEU A 310 23.05 4.41 3.15
N LEU A 311 23.80 4.83 4.16
CA LEU A 311 24.99 4.11 4.59
C LEU A 311 24.63 2.72 5.10
N TYR A 312 23.64 2.56 5.97
CA TYR A 312 23.23 1.22 6.44
C TYR A 312 22.77 0.28 5.32
N ALA A 313 22.07 0.80 4.31
CA ALA A 313 21.64 0.02 3.16
C ALA A 313 22.84 -0.49 2.31
N ASN A 314 23.92 0.29 2.24
CA ASN A 314 25.10 0.00 1.43
C ASN A 314 26.27 -0.59 2.23
N ASN A 315 26.00 -1.45 3.22
CA ASN A 315 27.04 -2.04 4.08
C ASN A 315 27.98 -1.00 4.73
N GLY A 316 27.46 0.20 4.96
CA GLY A 316 28.08 1.34 5.66
C GLY A 316 29.30 1.94 5.02
N GLU A 317 29.55 1.67 3.74
CA GLU A 317 30.55 2.38 2.95
C GLU A 317 29.93 2.88 1.66
N MET A 318 30.06 4.17 1.40
CA MET A 318 29.60 4.75 0.14
C MET A 318 30.46 5.95 -0.25
N SER A 319 30.69 6.15 -1.55
CA SER A 319 31.39 7.36 -2.00
C SER A 319 30.54 8.60 -1.73
N LYS A 320 31.21 9.74 -1.52
CA LYS A 320 30.53 11.02 -1.27
C LYS A 320 29.59 11.40 -2.44
N THR A 321 30.00 11.14 -3.68
CA THR A 321 29.22 11.43 -4.89
C THR A 321 27.97 10.56 -5.00
N GLN A 322 28.07 9.26 -4.69
CA GLN A 322 26.92 8.35 -4.60
C GLN A 322 25.95 8.77 -3.48
N LEU A 323 26.47 9.14 -2.30
CA LEU A 323 25.65 9.70 -1.21
C LEU A 323 24.87 10.94 -1.59
N GLN A 324 25.48 11.83 -2.37
CA GLN A 324 24.78 13.02 -2.87
C GLN A 324 23.69 12.63 -3.88
N ALA A 325 23.99 11.74 -4.82
CA ALA A 325 23.03 11.29 -5.83
C ALA A 325 21.83 10.55 -5.23
N GLU A 326 22.05 9.62 -4.31
CA GLU A 326 20.99 8.84 -3.66
C GLU A 326 20.17 9.68 -2.67
N ALA A 327 20.81 10.60 -1.95
CA ALA A 327 20.09 11.53 -1.08
C ALA A 327 19.26 12.54 -1.90
N ALA A 328 19.74 12.96 -3.08
CA ALA A 328 18.98 13.79 -4.00
C ALA A 328 17.74 13.06 -4.55
N ALA A 329 17.84 11.77 -4.86
CA ALA A 329 16.69 10.93 -5.22
C ALA A 329 15.63 10.86 -4.11
N THR A 330 16.06 10.99 -2.85
CA THR A 330 15.19 11.03 -1.67
C THR A 330 14.64 12.44 -1.37
N GLY A 331 14.98 13.44 -2.19
CA GLY A 331 14.52 14.82 -2.08
C GLY A 331 15.35 15.71 -1.14
N CYS A 332 16.59 15.32 -0.81
CA CYS A 332 17.53 16.16 -0.07
C CYS A 332 18.38 17.00 -1.03
N ASP A 333 18.60 18.27 -0.69
CA ASP A 333 19.48 19.16 -1.44
C ASP A 333 20.96 18.84 -1.17
N ASP A 334 21.81 18.88 -2.22
CA ASP A 334 23.23 18.54 -2.18
C ASP A 334 23.99 19.31 -1.09
N ALA A 335 23.67 20.59 -0.92
CA ALA A 335 24.28 21.44 0.10
C ALA A 335 23.95 20.96 1.53
N HIS A 336 22.72 20.47 1.74
CA HIS A 336 22.30 19.91 3.02
C HIS A 336 22.90 18.53 3.27
N VAL A 337 23.09 17.71 2.24
CA VAL A 337 23.75 16.40 2.34
C VAL A 337 25.22 16.57 2.74
N VAL A 338 25.95 17.49 2.09
CA VAL A 338 27.35 17.77 2.46
C VAL A 338 27.45 18.28 3.91
N ARG A 339 26.56 19.20 4.31
CA ARG A 339 26.53 19.71 5.69
C ARG A 339 26.18 18.60 6.69
N ALA A 340 25.26 17.70 6.35
CA ALA A 340 24.90 16.56 7.18
C ALA A 340 26.06 15.58 7.34
N ILE A 341 26.79 15.25 6.27
CA ILE A 341 27.98 14.41 6.32
C ILE A 341 29.01 15.00 7.29
N TYR A 342 29.35 16.28 7.17
CA TYR A 342 30.31 16.91 8.09
C TYR A 342 29.78 17.03 9.53
N ALA A 343 28.47 17.19 9.71
CA ALA A 343 27.85 17.18 11.04
C ALA A 343 27.91 15.80 11.70
N LEU A 344 27.75 14.72 10.92
CA LEU A 344 27.87 13.33 11.36
C LEU A 344 29.33 12.97 11.69
N VAL A 345 30.28 13.48 10.89
CA VAL A 345 31.72 13.38 11.19
C VAL A 345 32.07 14.11 12.48
N GLY A 346 31.53 15.31 12.70
CA GLY A 346 31.72 16.06 13.95
C GLY A 346 31.15 15.36 15.18
N LYS A 347 30.23 14.41 15.00
CA LYS A 347 29.65 13.55 16.05
C LYS A 347 30.29 12.16 16.10
N SER A 348 31.33 11.90 15.32
CA SER A 348 32.02 10.61 15.22
C SER A 348 31.13 9.43 14.83
N LEU A 349 30.01 9.70 14.13
CA LEU A 349 29.13 8.65 13.62
C LEU A 349 29.55 8.17 12.22
N VAL A 350 30.35 8.97 11.54
CA VAL A 350 30.79 8.74 10.17
C VAL A 350 32.26 9.16 10.04
N HIS A 351 33.05 8.38 9.31
CA HIS A 351 34.41 8.70 8.91
C HIS A 351 34.46 9.03 7.42
N ILE A 352 35.36 9.93 7.01
CA ILE A 352 35.61 10.20 5.59
C ILE A 352 37.06 9.86 5.31
N ASP A 353 37.28 8.79 4.57
CA ASP A 353 38.57 8.50 3.98
C ASP A 353 38.77 9.39 2.75
N ARG A 354 39.84 10.17 2.76
CA ARG A 354 40.22 11.09 1.66
C ARG A 354 41.32 10.51 0.77
N SER A 355 41.73 9.27 1.01
CA SER A 355 42.77 8.58 0.23
C SER A 355 42.35 8.34 -1.23
N LEU A 356 41.05 8.16 -1.47
CA LEU A 356 40.45 7.95 -2.79
C LEU A 356 39.88 9.27 -3.34
N ALA A 357 39.95 9.42 -4.68
CA ALA A 357 39.60 10.67 -5.38
C ALA A 357 38.17 11.17 -5.11
N GLU A 358 37.24 10.26 -4.81
CA GLU A 358 35.82 10.58 -4.55
C GLU A 358 35.46 10.66 -3.06
N GLY A 359 36.39 10.27 -2.18
CA GLY A 359 36.20 10.22 -0.72
C GLY A 359 35.18 9.17 -0.27
N ILE A 360 35.62 8.12 0.43
CA ILE A 360 34.71 7.11 0.98
C ILE A 360 34.18 7.60 2.31
N VAL A 361 32.87 7.52 2.48
CA VAL A 361 32.16 7.83 3.71
C VAL A 361 31.79 6.50 4.37
N THR A 362 32.35 6.25 5.55
CA THR A 362 32.16 5.00 6.30
C THR A 362 31.34 5.27 7.56
N SER A 363 30.29 4.49 7.80
CA SER A 363 29.53 4.52 9.05
C SER A 363 30.31 3.85 10.17
N MET A 364 30.45 4.53 11.32
CA MET A 364 31.07 3.97 12.52
C MET A 364 30.09 3.14 13.36
N LEU A 365 28.85 3.02 12.91
CA LEU A 365 27.75 2.36 13.63
C LEU A 365 27.47 0.95 13.11
N LEU A 366 28.33 0.40 12.25
CA LEU A 366 28.29 -0.98 11.78
C LEU A 366 28.96 -1.96 12.74
#